data_AF-A0A1F6XZQ7-F1
#
_entry.id   AF-A0A1F6XZQ7-F1
#
_cell.length_a   1.000
_cell.length_b   1.000
_cell.length_c   1.000
_cell.angle_alpha   90.00
_cell.angle_beta   90.00
_cell.angle_gamma   90.00
#
_symmetry.space_group_name_H-M   'P 1'
#
loop_
_entity.id
_entity.type
_entity.pdbx_description
1 polymer ?
#
loop_
_entity_poly.entity_id
_entity_poly.type
_entity_poly.pdbx_seq_one_letter_code
_entity_poly.pdbx_strand_id
1 'polypeptide(L)'
;MPKHLLQDIVVKAKRAPATVAHEMEMRRKNISIERVKQIKKEGKRHRYALWFVASISILFLLFALSYFFLKVTIEVNPKIQNVVLNENLSAFKGADADSSLAFDLIVISGEESRQVRSVEEKDVSEKAQGTVVIYNTFSSANQRLSIDTRLEGSNGKIYKTKKALVVPGMKDSTPGSIEVNIYGAEAGAEYNSAPLDFTIFGFKGTPKYSKFYARSKGPITGGFKGKSPFVSDKEKTVAINELKTALQAKLFKKATDQIPSGFVLFKDAVSFHTEEGDNEFVFSEGNTVSIKQKGALYGFLFNEQKLAKKIAQNVIKDYDGSAVYLSDIQSLIFSLSIDKENMSPEDIKNINFNLSGNAKIVWKLDEAKFKTDLLGKSKKDFSQILLQYPNIISADLAISPFWKTSLPDKSKDIKVIVNYPK
;
A
#
# COMPACT_ATOMS: atom_id res chain seq x y z
N MET A 1 123.70 44.18 -50.31
CA MET A 1 124.57 44.37 -49.13
C MET A 1 124.64 43.06 -48.36
N PRO A 2 125.82 42.72 -47.81
CA PRO A 2 126.42 41.38 -47.77
C PRO A 2 126.01 40.63 -46.46
N LYS A 3 126.30 39.36 -46.13
CA LYS A 3 127.37 38.38 -46.44
C LYS A 3 126.97 37.11 -45.62
N HIS A 4 126.94 35.86 -46.09
CA HIS A 4 128.04 34.89 -46.20
C HIS A 4 127.41 33.57 -46.73
N LEU A 5 127.84 33.04 -47.88
CA LEU A 5 128.88 32.00 -48.12
C LEU A 5 128.45 30.59 -47.66
N LEU A 6 127.88 29.80 -48.60
CA LEU A 6 128.47 28.64 -49.35
C LEU A 6 128.42 27.32 -48.54
N GLN A 7 127.49 26.43 -48.88
CA GLN A 7 127.62 25.25 -49.77
C GLN A 7 128.44 24.12 -49.15
N ASP A 8 127.87 22.90 -49.04
CA ASP A 8 128.13 21.86 -50.04
C ASP A 8 127.29 20.56 -49.90
N ILE A 9 127.20 19.86 -51.03
CA ILE A 9 126.99 18.41 -51.27
C ILE A 9 125.57 17.82 -51.34
N VAL A 10 125.22 17.45 -52.58
CA VAL A 10 124.24 16.45 -53.03
C VAL A 10 125.03 15.12 -53.21
N VAL A 11 124.54 13.92 -52.84
CA VAL A 11 123.89 12.97 -53.77
C VAL A 11 123.50 11.65 -53.06
N LYS A 12 122.25 11.22 -53.36
CA LYS A 12 121.63 9.87 -53.41
C LYS A 12 121.60 8.95 -52.17
N ALA A 13 120.44 9.04 -51.52
CA ALA A 13 119.39 8.01 -51.38
C ALA A 13 119.71 6.55 -51.80
N LYS A 14 119.66 5.66 -50.81
CA LYS A 14 119.44 4.21 -50.94
C LYS A 14 118.29 3.80 -50.00
N ARG A 15 117.38 2.97 -50.50
CA ARG A 15 116.10 2.53 -49.92
C ARG A 15 116.26 1.73 -48.61
N ALA A 16 115.28 1.87 -47.70
CA ALA A 16 114.95 0.98 -46.58
C ALA A 16 113.42 1.14 -46.27
N PRO A 17 112.75 0.21 -45.56
CA PRO A 17 111.67 -0.60 -46.12
C PRO A 17 110.25 -0.24 -45.64
N ALA A 18 109.28 -0.91 -46.27
CA ALA A 18 107.83 -0.74 -46.23
C ALA A 18 107.13 -1.08 -44.90
N THR A 19 107.66 -0.65 -43.76
CA THR A 19 107.04 -0.86 -42.44
C THR A 19 106.64 0.43 -41.72
N VAL A 20 107.05 1.61 -42.21
CA VAL A 20 106.74 2.90 -41.55
C VAL A 20 105.59 3.67 -42.22
N ALA A 21 105.23 3.33 -43.47
CA ALA A 21 104.15 4.02 -44.20
C ALA A 21 102.74 3.63 -43.71
N HIS A 22 102.54 2.39 -43.23
CA HIS A 22 101.21 1.92 -42.82
C HIS A 22 100.80 2.42 -41.43
N GLU A 23 101.77 2.72 -40.56
CA GLU A 23 101.50 3.20 -39.20
C GLU A 23 101.14 4.70 -39.15
N MET A 24 101.67 5.51 -40.07
CA MET A 24 101.35 6.94 -40.17
C MET A 24 99.99 7.22 -40.82
N GLU A 25 99.54 6.38 -41.76
CA GLU A 25 98.19 6.50 -42.34
C GLU A 25 97.09 6.11 -41.35
N MET A 26 97.31 5.06 -40.55
CA MET A 26 96.36 4.61 -39.51
C MET A 26 96.24 5.62 -38.36
N ARG A 27 97.33 6.30 -37.96
CA ARG A 27 97.28 7.37 -36.94
C ARG A 27 96.57 8.64 -37.45
N ARG A 28 96.73 9.04 -38.72
CA ARG A 28 96.00 10.20 -39.27
C ARG A 28 94.49 9.94 -39.42
N LYS A 29 94.09 8.71 -39.74
CA LYS A 29 92.67 8.31 -39.82
C LYS A 29 92.02 8.20 -38.43
N ASN A 30 92.73 7.70 -37.43
CA ASN A 30 92.20 7.63 -36.05
C ASN A 30 92.07 9.00 -35.37
N ILE A 31 93.03 9.92 -35.55
CA ILE A 31 92.96 11.26 -34.92
C ILE A 31 91.85 12.13 -35.54
N SER A 32 91.50 11.91 -36.81
CA SER A 32 90.39 12.60 -37.47
C SER A 32 89.03 11.98 -37.16
N ILE A 33 88.96 10.64 -36.96
CA ILE A 33 87.73 9.96 -36.55
C ILE A 33 87.42 10.21 -35.06
N GLU A 34 88.42 10.32 -34.17
CA GLU A 34 88.20 10.62 -32.75
C GLU A 34 87.76 12.08 -32.52
N ARG A 35 88.31 13.05 -33.26
CA ARG A 35 87.86 14.45 -33.15
C ARG A 35 86.46 14.70 -33.72
N VAL A 36 85.98 13.88 -34.66
CA VAL A 36 84.59 13.98 -35.17
C VAL A 36 83.60 13.18 -34.32
N LYS A 37 84.03 12.16 -33.57
CA LYS A 37 83.15 11.39 -32.66
C LYS A 37 82.87 12.07 -31.32
N GLN A 38 83.66 13.06 -30.89
CA GLN A 38 83.47 13.72 -29.59
C GLN A 38 82.52 14.93 -29.57
N ILE A 39 81.95 15.38 -30.70
CA ILE A 39 81.06 16.58 -30.71
C ILE A 39 79.57 16.23 -30.89
N LYS A 40 79.19 14.94 -30.97
CA LYS A 40 77.78 14.57 -31.26
C LYS A 40 77.23 13.46 -30.37
N LYS A 41 77.29 13.63 -29.05
CA LYS A 41 76.50 12.80 -28.13
C LYS A 41 76.13 13.45 -26.80
N GLU A 42 76.04 14.77 -26.75
CA GLU A 42 75.38 15.48 -25.65
C GLU A 42 74.11 16.15 -26.19
N GLY A 43 72.97 15.94 -25.52
CA GLY A 43 71.77 16.73 -25.78
C GLY A 43 70.46 15.99 -26.06
N LYS A 44 70.44 14.65 -26.18
CA LYS A 44 69.16 13.90 -26.33
C LYS A 44 68.81 12.94 -25.20
N ARG A 45 69.76 12.45 -24.40
CA ARG A 45 69.47 11.53 -23.27
C ARG A 45 68.80 12.19 -22.06
N HIS A 46 69.04 13.48 -21.81
CA HIS A 46 68.52 14.18 -20.63
C HIS A 46 67.01 14.47 -20.70
N ARG A 47 66.44 14.63 -21.91
CA ARG A 47 64.99 14.89 -22.09
C ARG A 47 64.15 13.63 -21.87
N TYR A 48 64.64 12.47 -22.31
CA TYR A 48 63.98 11.18 -22.04
C TYR A 48 64.12 10.76 -20.57
N ALA A 49 65.23 11.09 -19.91
CA ALA A 49 65.38 10.87 -18.47
C ALA A 49 64.38 11.71 -17.65
N LEU A 50 64.15 12.98 -18.01
CA LEU A 50 63.13 13.83 -17.37
C LEU A 50 61.71 13.31 -17.61
N TRP A 51 61.39 12.86 -18.82
CA TRP A 51 60.09 12.23 -19.11
C TRP A 51 59.90 10.90 -18.37
N PHE A 52 60.95 10.12 -18.18
CA PHE A 52 60.92 8.89 -17.39
C PHE A 52 60.65 9.17 -15.91
N VAL A 53 61.35 10.14 -15.31
CA VAL A 53 61.12 10.57 -13.92
C VAL A 53 59.73 11.19 -13.73
N ALA A 54 59.27 12.00 -14.69
CA ALA A 54 57.92 12.56 -14.68
C ALA A 54 56.85 11.46 -14.79
N SER A 55 57.06 10.46 -15.65
CA SER A 55 56.16 9.31 -15.79
C SER A 55 56.11 8.47 -14.52
N ILE A 56 57.25 8.23 -13.85
CA ILE A 56 57.30 7.54 -12.56
C ILE A 56 56.61 8.36 -11.46
N SER A 57 56.82 9.68 -11.43
CA SER A 57 56.15 10.56 -10.47
C SER A 57 54.63 10.57 -10.67
N ILE A 58 54.16 10.59 -11.92
CA ILE A 58 52.74 10.45 -12.25
C ILE A 58 52.22 9.07 -11.85
N LEU A 59 52.97 8.00 -12.11
CA LEU A 59 52.56 6.64 -11.72
C LEU A 59 52.47 6.52 -10.19
N PHE A 60 53.44 7.08 -9.48
CA PHE A 60 53.46 7.13 -8.02
C PHE A 60 52.33 8.00 -7.46
N LEU A 61 52.04 9.15 -8.08
CA LEU A 61 50.92 10.01 -7.71
C LEU A 61 49.59 9.28 -7.93
N LEU A 62 49.39 8.63 -9.08
CA LEU A 62 48.20 7.83 -9.38
C LEU A 62 48.07 6.65 -8.39
N PHE A 63 49.18 6.00 -8.06
CA PHE A 63 49.22 4.95 -7.04
C PHE A 63 48.83 5.52 -5.67
N ALA A 64 49.40 6.64 -5.23
CA ALA A 64 49.05 7.31 -3.97
C ALA A 64 47.59 7.79 -3.95
N LEU A 65 47.09 8.38 -5.04
CA LEU A 65 45.70 8.78 -5.19
C LEU A 65 44.75 7.58 -5.09
N SER A 66 45.13 6.44 -5.67
CA SER A 66 44.31 5.23 -5.61
C SER A 66 44.16 4.65 -4.19
N TYR A 67 45.02 5.02 -3.23
CA TYR A 67 44.81 4.70 -1.81
C TYR A 67 43.58 5.40 -1.22
N PHE A 68 43.21 6.57 -1.74
CA PHE A 68 42.06 7.34 -1.26
C PHE A 68 40.72 6.86 -1.83
N PHE A 69 40.73 6.00 -2.85
CA PHE A 69 39.53 5.50 -3.53
C PHE A 69 39.22 4.03 -3.21
N LEU A 70 39.48 3.58 -1.98
CA LEU A 70 39.10 2.24 -1.56
C LEU A 70 37.57 2.14 -1.49
N LYS A 71 36.99 1.24 -2.28
CA LYS A 71 35.57 0.92 -2.27
C LYS A 71 35.38 -0.59 -2.26
N VAL A 72 34.42 -1.04 -1.47
CA VAL A 72 34.08 -2.46 -1.38
C VAL A 72 32.61 -2.64 -1.71
N THR A 73 32.32 -3.60 -2.58
CA THR A 73 30.96 -4.06 -2.85
C THR A 73 30.85 -5.50 -2.38
N ILE A 74 29.84 -5.80 -1.57
CA ILE A 74 29.55 -7.13 -1.05
C ILE A 74 28.16 -7.50 -1.52
N GLU A 75 28.09 -8.57 -2.31
CA GLU A 75 26.83 -9.15 -2.75
C GLU A 75 26.50 -10.31 -1.83
N VAL A 76 25.37 -10.25 -1.13
CA VAL A 76 25.00 -11.22 -0.10
C VAL A 76 23.76 -11.99 -0.53
N ASN A 77 23.86 -13.32 -0.52
CA ASN A 77 22.73 -14.22 -0.73
C ASN A 77 22.20 -14.67 0.64
N PRO A 78 21.00 -14.24 1.05
CA PRO A 78 20.45 -14.58 2.34
C PRO A 78 20.06 -16.06 2.40
N LYS A 79 19.92 -16.58 3.62
CA LYS A 79 19.32 -17.88 3.86
C LYS A 79 17.86 -17.87 3.43
N ILE A 80 17.47 -18.88 2.67
CA ILE A 80 16.12 -19.09 2.17
C ILE A 80 15.72 -20.52 2.49
N GLN A 81 14.55 -20.70 3.07
CA GLN A 81 13.96 -22.01 3.32
C GLN A 81 12.56 -22.06 2.72
N ASN A 82 12.36 -23.00 1.79
CA ASN A 82 11.04 -23.27 1.22
C ASN A 82 10.27 -24.17 2.18
N VAL A 83 9.03 -23.78 2.49
CA VAL A 83 8.13 -24.52 3.38
C VAL A 83 6.74 -24.59 2.77
N VAL A 84 6.05 -25.71 2.99
CA VAL A 84 4.62 -25.84 2.70
C VAL A 84 3.89 -25.57 4.01
N LEU A 85 3.16 -24.47 4.07
CA LEU A 85 2.41 -24.04 5.24
C LEU A 85 1.03 -24.70 5.27
N ASN A 86 0.63 -25.10 6.47
CA ASN A 86 -0.75 -25.43 6.83
C ASN A 86 -0.91 -25.20 8.34
N GLU A 87 -0.78 -23.94 8.76
CA GLU A 87 -0.66 -23.56 10.16
C GLU A 87 -1.97 -22.98 10.71
N ASN A 88 -2.41 -23.48 11.85
CA ASN A 88 -3.51 -22.87 12.61
C ASN A 88 -2.94 -21.86 13.60
N LEU A 89 -3.36 -20.61 13.45
CA LEU A 89 -2.87 -19.47 14.22
C LEU A 89 -4.03 -18.78 14.95
N SER A 90 -3.70 -18.20 16.11
CA SER A 90 -4.60 -17.37 16.89
C SER A 90 -4.05 -15.96 16.97
N ALA A 91 -4.89 -14.97 16.70
CA ALA A 91 -4.56 -13.56 16.85
C ALA A 91 -5.56 -12.83 17.74
N PHE A 92 -5.09 -11.79 18.41
CA PHE A 92 -5.87 -10.99 19.36
C PHE A 92 -5.87 -9.52 18.94
N LYS A 93 -7.00 -8.84 19.16
CA LYS A 93 -7.17 -7.42 18.80
C LYS A 93 -6.25 -6.56 19.65
N GLY A 94 -5.35 -5.79 19.02
CA GLY A 94 -4.49 -4.82 19.71
C GLY A 94 -3.52 -5.43 20.75
N ALA A 95 -3.08 -6.68 20.56
CA ALA A 95 -2.13 -7.30 21.49
C ALA A 95 -0.70 -6.72 21.34
N ASP A 96 -0.14 -6.21 22.44
CA ASP A 96 1.23 -5.68 22.49
C ASP A 96 2.30 -6.72 22.89
N ALA A 97 1.90 -7.93 23.31
CA ALA A 97 2.83 -8.93 23.81
C ALA A 97 3.64 -9.61 22.69
N ASP A 98 4.95 -9.73 22.89
CA ASP A 98 5.89 -10.38 21.96
C ASP A 98 5.59 -11.86 21.64
N SER A 99 4.72 -12.50 22.43
CA SER A 99 4.38 -13.93 22.32
C SER A 99 3.07 -14.23 21.58
N SER A 100 2.17 -13.24 21.45
CA SER A 100 0.88 -13.39 20.79
C SER A 100 0.81 -12.59 19.48
N LEU A 101 0.18 -13.18 18.47
CA LEU A 101 -0.06 -12.48 17.21
C LEU A 101 -1.17 -11.46 17.42
N ALA A 102 -0.95 -10.23 16.96
CA ALA A 102 -1.95 -9.17 16.99
C ALA A 102 -2.61 -9.01 15.63
N PHE A 103 -3.88 -8.60 15.63
CA PHE A 103 -4.54 -8.08 14.43
C PHE A 103 -5.11 -6.69 14.70
N ASP A 104 -5.12 -5.88 13.64
CA ASP A 104 -5.84 -4.61 13.58
C ASP A 104 -7.06 -4.77 12.68
N LEU A 105 -8.09 -3.97 12.95
CA LEU A 105 -9.33 -3.98 12.16
C LEU A 105 -9.34 -2.75 11.25
N ILE A 106 -9.43 -2.96 9.94
CA ILE A 106 -9.71 -1.90 8.98
C ILE A 106 -11.19 -1.94 8.61
N VAL A 107 -11.86 -0.79 8.70
CA VAL A 107 -13.28 -0.63 8.36
C VAL A 107 -13.41 0.43 7.28
N ILE A 108 -13.93 0.04 6.12
CA ILE A 108 -14.16 0.94 4.99
C ILE A 108 -15.64 0.86 4.60
N SER A 109 -16.36 1.94 4.82
CA SER A 109 -17.74 2.09 4.37
C SER A 109 -17.81 2.79 3.01
N GLY A 110 -18.91 2.55 2.31
CA GLY A 110 -19.25 3.27 1.10
C GLY A 110 -20.58 2.84 0.50
N GLU A 111 -20.87 3.41 -0.66
CA GLU A 111 -22.09 3.19 -1.39
C GLU A 111 -21.82 3.03 -2.89
N GLU A 112 -22.71 2.30 -3.54
CA GLU A 112 -22.74 2.14 -5.00
C GLU A 112 -24.18 2.26 -5.49
N SER A 113 -24.35 2.86 -6.66
CA SER A 113 -25.67 3.10 -7.24
C SER A 113 -25.74 2.62 -8.67
N ARG A 114 -26.88 2.06 -9.06
CA ARG A 114 -27.13 1.64 -10.42
C ARG A 114 -28.53 1.98 -10.86
N GLN A 115 -28.64 2.45 -12.10
CA GLN A 115 -29.93 2.65 -12.75
C GLN A 115 -30.35 1.39 -13.50
N VAL A 116 -31.58 0.95 -13.25
CA VAL A 116 -32.23 -0.13 -13.98
C VAL A 116 -33.38 0.49 -14.79
N ARG A 117 -33.41 0.24 -16.10
CA ARG A 117 -34.56 0.61 -16.93
C ARG A 117 -35.68 -0.36 -16.65
N SER A 118 -36.84 0.19 -16.29
CA SER A 118 -38.06 -0.59 -16.22
C SER A 118 -38.53 -0.89 -17.65
N VAL A 119 -38.84 -2.16 -17.93
CA VAL A 119 -39.36 -2.60 -19.23
C VAL A 119 -40.90 -2.63 -19.22
N GLU A 120 -41.52 -2.63 -18.04
CA GLU A 120 -42.96 -2.80 -17.85
C GLU A 120 -43.55 -1.70 -16.96
N GLU A 121 -44.67 -1.11 -17.38
CA GLU A 121 -45.45 -0.20 -16.55
C GLU A 121 -46.56 -0.98 -15.83
N LYS A 122 -46.77 -0.70 -14.54
CA LYS A 122 -47.89 -1.27 -13.78
C LYS A 122 -48.78 -0.16 -13.23
N ASP A 123 -50.09 -0.40 -13.20
CA ASP A 123 -51.02 0.45 -12.48
C ASP A 123 -50.76 0.33 -10.98
N VAL A 124 -50.29 1.42 -10.38
CA VAL A 124 -50.04 1.55 -8.94
C VAL A 124 -51.10 2.44 -8.32
N SER A 125 -51.65 1.99 -7.20
CA SER A 125 -52.71 2.67 -6.45
C SER A 125 -52.33 2.70 -4.97
N GLU A 126 -51.59 3.73 -4.59
CA GLU A 126 -51.03 3.95 -3.26
C GLU A 126 -51.79 5.07 -2.53
N LYS A 127 -52.09 4.85 -1.25
CA LYS A 127 -52.77 5.83 -0.39
C LYS A 127 -51.73 6.65 0.36
N ALA A 128 -51.93 7.96 0.41
CA ALA A 128 -51.02 8.84 1.16
C ALA A 128 -51.03 8.47 2.64
N GLN A 129 -49.85 8.47 3.28
CA GLN A 129 -49.66 8.09 4.66
C GLN A 129 -48.99 9.22 5.43
N GLY A 130 -49.28 9.30 6.72
CA GLY A 130 -48.68 10.30 7.61
C GLY A 130 -48.96 9.96 9.06
N THR A 131 -48.49 10.83 9.95
CA THR A 131 -48.66 10.68 11.39
C THR A 131 -49.32 11.92 11.95
N VAL A 132 -50.37 11.74 12.74
CA VAL A 132 -51.09 12.83 13.41
C VAL A 132 -51.10 12.63 14.91
N VAL A 133 -51.17 13.73 15.64
CA VAL A 133 -51.43 13.76 17.08
C VAL A 133 -52.87 14.18 17.29
N ILE A 134 -53.67 13.32 17.90
CA ILE A 134 -55.07 13.58 18.24
C ILE A 134 -55.12 14.14 19.66
N TYR A 135 -55.86 15.24 19.84
CA TYR A 135 -56.03 15.95 21.10
C TYR A 135 -57.48 15.86 21.59
N ASN A 136 -57.63 15.71 22.90
CA ASN A 136 -58.89 15.76 23.64
C ASN A 136 -58.87 16.96 24.59
N THR A 137 -59.77 17.91 24.36
CA THR A 137 -60.02 19.08 25.24
C THR A 137 -61.47 19.12 25.73
N PHE A 138 -62.17 17.98 25.65
CA PHE A 138 -63.60 17.89 25.97
C PHE A 138 -63.85 17.49 27.43
N SER A 139 -63.21 16.43 27.91
CA SER A 139 -63.40 15.92 29.27
C SER A 139 -62.21 15.08 29.76
N SER A 140 -62.18 14.83 31.07
CA SER A 140 -61.21 13.93 31.73
C SER A 140 -61.45 12.44 31.45
N ALA A 141 -62.52 12.10 30.71
CA ALA A 141 -62.79 10.73 30.30
C ALA A 141 -61.97 10.35 29.05
N ASN A 142 -61.47 9.12 29.05
CA ASN A 142 -60.80 8.55 27.88
C ASN A 142 -61.80 8.35 26.74
N GLN A 143 -61.40 8.66 25.51
CA GLN A 143 -62.21 8.49 24.31
C GLN A 143 -61.60 7.43 23.41
N ARG A 144 -62.28 6.28 23.28
CA ARG A 144 -61.91 5.25 22.30
C ARG A 144 -62.31 5.68 20.90
N LEU A 145 -61.38 5.53 19.95
CA LEU A 145 -61.60 5.67 18.52
C LEU A 145 -61.34 4.32 17.85
N SER A 146 -62.22 3.93 16.94
CA SER A 146 -62.07 2.69 16.19
C SER A 146 -60.96 2.80 15.15
N ILE A 147 -60.52 1.66 14.62
CA ILE A 147 -59.78 1.64 13.36
C ILE A 147 -60.63 2.31 12.28
N ASP A 148 -59.99 2.95 11.30
CA ASP A 148 -60.66 3.68 10.22
C ASP A 148 -61.52 4.87 10.68
N THR A 149 -61.21 5.46 11.83
CA THR A 149 -61.86 6.70 12.26
C THR A 149 -61.55 7.80 11.25
N ARG A 150 -62.61 8.42 10.73
CA ARG A 150 -62.53 9.45 9.67
C ARG A 150 -62.11 10.79 10.26
N LEU A 151 -60.98 11.29 9.76
CA LEU A 151 -60.41 12.59 10.04
C LEU A 151 -60.56 13.46 8.79
N GLU A 152 -61.28 14.56 8.90
CA GLU A 152 -61.44 15.53 7.82
C GLU A 152 -60.34 16.58 7.95
N GLY A 153 -59.43 16.60 6.98
CA GLY A 153 -58.34 17.56 6.92
C GLY A 153 -58.84 18.94 6.48
N SER A 154 -58.09 19.98 6.82
CA SER A 154 -58.31 21.35 6.34
C SER A 154 -58.30 21.48 4.80
N ASN A 155 -57.75 20.50 4.08
CA ASN A 155 -57.85 20.37 2.62
C ASN A 155 -59.18 19.75 2.13
N GLY A 156 -60.13 19.48 3.02
CA GLY A 156 -61.43 18.87 2.71
C GLY A 156 -61.36 17.37 2.38
N LYS A 157 -60.19 16.73 2.51
CA LYS A 157 -60.02 15.30 2.24
C LYS A 157 -60.19 14.49 3.52
N ILE A 158 -60.68 13.26 3.36
CA ILE A 158 -60.84 12.32 4.48
C ILE A 158 -59.62 11.42 4.59
N TYR A 159 -59.06 11.34 5.79
CA TYR A 159 -58.02 10.41 6.19
C TYR A 159 -58.58 9.48 7.26
N LYS A 160 -57.97 8.32 7.43
CA LYS A 160 -58.43 7.25 8.32
C LYS A 160 -57.30 6.80 9.23
N THR A 161 -57.62 6.49 10.49
CA THR A 161 -56.64 5.94 11.44
C THR A 161 -56.29 4.49 11.08
N LYS A 162 -54.99 4.15 11.10
CA LYS A 162 -54.52 2.79 10.80
C LYS A 162 -54.81 1.76 11.90
N LYS A 163 -55.08 2.23 13.12
CA LYS A 163 -55.37 1.37 14.28
C LYS A 163 -56.45 1.98 15.15
N ALA A 164 -57.15 1.13 15.89
CA ALA A 164 -57.96 1.58 17.01
C ALA A 164 -57.04 2.14 18.11
N LEU A 165 -57.51 3.18 18.80
CA LEU A 165 -56.72 3.86 19.83
C LEU A 165 -57.64 4.45 20.90
N VAL A 166 -57.06 4.76 22.05
CA VAL A 166 -57.77 5.43 23.14
C VAL A 166 -57.09 6.75 23.38
N VAL A 167 -57.77 7.85 23.08
CA VAL A 167 -57.30 9.20 23.36
C VAL A 167 -57.48 9.45 24.86
N PRO A 168 -56.40 9.78 25.61
CA PRO A 168 -56.53 10.10 27.02
C PRO A 168 -57.50 11.26 27.28
N GLY A 169 -58.15 11.26 28.44
CA GLY A 169 -58.84 12.44 28.95
C GLY A 169 -57.89 13.60 29.20
N MET A 170 -58.40 14.83 29.16
CA MET A 170 -57.63 16.02 29.57
C MET A 170 -57.41 16.04 31.09
N LYS A 171 -56.28 16.59 31.53
CA LYS A 171 -55.96 16.82 32.95
C LYS A 171 -55.89 18.33 33.18
N ASP A 172 -56.81 18.87 33.96
CA ASP A 172 -56.97 20.30 34.20
C ASP A 172 -57.05 21.09 32.87
N SER A 173 -56.06 21.96 32.60
CA SER A 173 -55.96 22.72 31.35
C SER A 173 -55.11 22.04 30.27
N THR A 174 -54.53 20.87 30.54
CA THR A 174 -53.65 20.14 29.61
C THR A 174 -54.45 19.14 28.78
N PRO A 175 -54.50 19.28 27.45
CA PRO A 175 -55.18 18.33 26.57
C PRO A 175 -54.60 16.91 26.71
N GLY A 176 -55.47 15.90 26.71
CA GLY A 176 -55.02 14.53 26.49
C GLY A 176 -54.60 14.36 25.04
N SER A 177 -53.48 13.69 24.76
CA SER A 177 -52.98 13.52 23.39
C SER A 177 -52.45 12.13 23.11
N ILE A 178 -52.54 11.68 21.86
CA ILE A 178 -51.97 10.42 21.40
C ILE A 178 -51.59 10.50 19.93
N GLU A 179 -50.48 9.86 19.58
CA GLU A 179 -49.97 9.79 18.21
C GLU A 179 -50.52 8.56 17.47
N VAL A 180 -50.91 8.76 16.21
CA VAL A 180 -51.40 7.68 15.36
C VAL A 180 -51.04 7.90 13.89
N ASN A 181 -50.73 6.79 13.22
CA ASN A 181 -50.54 6.78 11.78
C ASN A 181 -51.89 6.78 11.06
N ILE A 182 -51.98 7.61 10.03
CA ILE A 182 -53.16 7.77 9.19
C ILE A 182 -52.86 7.37 7.74
N TYR A 183 -53.93 7.14 6.98
CA TYR A 183 -53.86 6.93 5.55
C TYR A 183 -55.03 7.64 4.84
N GLY A 184 -54.84 8.08 3.60
CA GLY A 184 -55.90 8.70 2.79
C GLY A 184 -57.10 7.77 2.57
N ALA A 185 -58.32 8.30 2.48
CA ALA A 185 -59.49 7.45 2.22
C ALA A 185 -59.37 6.71 0.87
N GLU A 186 -58.84 7.41 -0.14
CA GLU A 186 -58.57 6.90 -1.48
C GLU A 186 -57.09 7.02 -1.85
N ALA A 187 -56.71 6.37 -2.95
CA ALA A 187 -55.37 6.46 -3.53
C ALA A 187 -55.27 7.67 -4.46
N GLY A 188 -54.08 8.27 -4.54
CA GLY A 188 -53.81 9.39 -5.43
C GLY A 188 -52.99 10.52 -4.80
N ALA A 189 -52.30 11.27 -5.66
CA ALA A 189 -51.45 12.38 -5.26
C ALA A 189 -52.23 13.52 -4.57
N GLU A 190 -53.53 13.63 -4.83
CA GLU A 190 -54.46 14.57 -4.18
C GLU A 190 -54.56 14.42 -2.66
N TYR A 191 -54.09 13.31 -2.09
CA TYR A 191 -54.03 13.08 -0.65
C TYR A 191 -52.67 13.44 -0.03
N ASN A 192 -51.65 13.77 -0.84
CA ASN A 192 -50.39 14.28 -0.36
C ASN A 192 -50.55 15.75 0.07
N SER A 193 -49.97 16.10 1.22
CA SER A 193 -50.09 17.47 1.73
C SER A 193 -48.96 17.83 2.67
N ALA A 194 -48.70 19.13 2.80
CA ALA A 194 -47.95 19.68 3.92
C ALA A 194 -48.68 19.38 5.26
N PRO A 195 -48.09 19.65 6.43
CA PRO A 195 -48.79 19.44 7.69
C PRO A 195 -50.18 20.10 7.72
N LEU A 196 -51.20 19.33 8.08
CA LEU A 196 -52.61 19.76 8.15
C LEU A 196 -53.17 19.64 9.57
N ASP A 197 -54.18 20.46 9.84
CA ASP A 197 -55.11 20.28 10.94
C ASP A 197 -56.31 19.43 10.49
N PHE A 198 -56.86 18.66 11.44
CA PHE A 198 -57.95 17.71 11.23
C PHE A 198 -59.06 17.85 12.26
N THR A 199 -60.28 17.57 11.83
CA THR A 199 -61.44 17.36 12.69
C THR A 199 -61.89 15.90 12.64
N ILE A 200 -62.50 15.39 13.71
CA ILE A 200 -63.01 14.02 13.75
C ILE A 200 -64.42 14.01 13.18
N PHE A 201 -64.58 13.52 11.95
CA PHE A 201 -65.85 13.56 11.21
C PHE A 201 -67.01 12.90 11.98
N GLY A 202 -66.73 11.80 12.69
CA GLY A 202 -67.73 11.07 13.47
C GLY A 202 -68.33 11.84 14.66
N PHE A 203 -67.76 12.99 15.04
CA PHE A 203 -68.30 13.85 16.10
C PHE A 203 -69.15 15.00 15.60
N LYS A 204 -69.28 15.18 14.28
CA LYS A 204 -70.06 16.27 13.69
C LYS A 204 -71.49 16.29 14.25
N GLY A 205 -71.96 17.47 14.63
CA GLY A 205 -73.27 17.66 15.29
C GLY A 205 -73.28 17.43 16.80
N THR A 206 -72.14 17.07 17.41
CA THR A 206 -72.01 16.96 18.87
C THR A 206 -71.06 18.02 19.44
N PRO A 207 -71.15 18.34 20.74
CA PRO A 207 -70.18 19.22 21.41
C PRO A 207 -68.73 18.73 21.34
N LYS A 208 -68.50 17.44 21.09
CA LYS A 208 -67.15 16.87 20.94
C LYS A 208 -66.44 17.37 19.68
N TYR A 209 -67.17 17.78 18.65
CA TYR A 209 -66.58 18.17 17.36
C TYR A 209 -65.64 19.38 17.47
N SER A 210 -65.96 20.34 18.33
CA SER A 210 -65.13 21.54 18.56
C SER A 210 -64.03 21.33 19.61
N LYS A 211 -64.04 20.19 20.31
CA LYS A 211 -63.14 19.90 21.45
C LYS A 211 -62.19 18.73 21.19
N PHE A 212 -62.38 17.98 20.12
CA PHE A 212 -61.42 17.01 19.61
C PHE A 212 -60.89 17.46 18.25
N TYR A 213 -59.58 17.51 18.11
CA TYR A 213 -58.90 17.85 16.87
C TYR A 213 -57.63 17.02 16.72
N ALA A 214 -57.08 16.94 15.51
CA ALA A 214 -55.77 16.33 15.30
C ALA A 214 -54.87 17.26 14.48
N ARG A 215 -53.56 17.13 14.66
CA ARG A 215 -52.56 17.87 13.90
C ARG A 215 -51.53 16.94 13.33
N SER A 216 -51.12 17.16 12.09
CA SER A 216 -50.05 16.37 11.49
C SER A 216 -48.70 16.66 12.15
N LYS A 217 -47.94 15.60 12.43
CA LYS A 217 -46.57 15.67 12.96
C LYS A 217 -45.51 15.81 11.85
N GLY A 218 -45.95 15.86 10.59
CA GLY A 218 -45.11 16.00 9.39
C GLY A 218 -45.97 16.08 8.11
N PRO A 219 -45.35 16.09 6.92
CA PRO A 219 -46.10 16.01 5.67
C PRO A 219 -46.76 14.62 5.53
N ILE A 220 -47.82 14.57 4.73
CA ILE A 220 -48.51 13.35 4.34
C ILE A 220 -48.08 13.06 2.90
N THR A 221 -47.50 11.89 2.66
CA THR A 221 -46.82 11.58 1.40
C THR A 221 -47.13 10.16 0.93
N GLY A 222 -46.73 9.81 -0.30
CA GLY A 222 -46.87 8.46 -0.85
C GLY A 222 -48.21 8.16 -1.54
N GLY A 223 -49.14 9.11 -1.61
CA GLY A 223 -50.35 8.98 -2.42
C GLY A 223 -50.00 9.00 -3.90
N PHE A 224 -50.38 7.95 -4.63
CA PHE A 224 -50.15 7.85 -6.07
C PHE A 224 -51.25 7.01 -6.73
N LYS A 225 -51.68 7.41 -7.93
CA LYS A 225 -52.63 6.65 -8.74
C LYS A 225 -52.28 6.86 -10.20
N GLY A 226 -51.76 5.83 -10.85
CA GLY A 226 -51.34 5.90 -12.25
C GLY A 226 -50.38 4.79 -12.63
N LYS A 227 -49.82 4.88 -13.83
CA LYS A 227 -48.79 3.96 -14.30
C LYS A 227 -47.45 4.33 -13.69
N SER A 228 -46.78 3.35 -13.09
CA SER A 228 -45.44 3.51 -12.54
C SER A 228 -44.50 2.49 -13.17
N PRO A 229 -43.21 2.85 -13.39
CA PRO A 229 -42.17 1.91 -13.78
C PRO A 229 -42.16 0.73 -12.81
N PHE A 230 -42.33 -0.50 -13.31
CA PHE A 230 -42.24 -1.72 -12.50
C PHE A 230 -40.94 -2.44 -12.81
N VAL A 231 -40.20 -2.81 -11.78
CA VAL A 231 -39.03 -3.69 -11.87
C VAL A 231 -39.40 -4.97 -11.16
N SER A 232 -39.26 -6.10 -11.84
CA SER A 232 -39.60 -7.40 -11.27
C SER A 232 -38.67 -7.72 -10.08
N ASP A 233 -39.16 -8.51 -9.11
CA ASP A 233 -38.33 -8.90 -7.96
C ASP A 233 -37.09 -9.70 -8.37
N LYS A 234 -37.17 -10.43 -9.50
CA LYS A 234 -36.03 -11.11 -10.12
C LYS A 234 -34.96 -10.11 -10.59
N GLU A 235 -35.35 -9.08 -11.32
CA GLU A 235 -34.42 -8.04 -11.79
C GLU A 235 -33.83 -7.22 -10.64
N LYS A 236 -34.64 -6.91 -9.62
CA LYS A 236 -34.13 -6.30 -8.39
C LYS A 236 -33.05 -7.16 -7.73
N THR A 237 -33.30 -8.46 -7.60
CA THR A 237 -32.35 -9.40 -6.99
C THR A 237 -31.04 -9.47 -7.79
N VAL A 238 -31.13 -9.55 -9.12
CA VAL A 238 -29.94 -9.51 -10.00
C VAL A 238 -29.18 -8.20 -9.83
N ALA A 239 -29.87 -7.06 -9.88
CA ALA A 239 -29.25 -5.75 -9.75
C ALA A 239 -28.59 -5.52 -8.37
N ILE A 240 -29.23 -5.99 -7.31
CA ILE A 240 -28.69 -5.96 -5.94
C ILE A 240 -27.43 -6.82 -5.83
N ASN A 241 -27.44 -8.05 -6.38
CA ASN A 241 -26.27 -8.93 -6.36
C ASN A 241 -25.09 -8.34 -7.14
N GLU A 242 -25.35 -7.76 -8.32
CA GLU A 242 -24.32 -7.07 -9.11
C GLU A 242 -23.77 -5.85 -8.37
N LEU A 243 -24.63 -5.05 -7.72
CA LEU A 243 -24.22 -3.92 -6.87
C LEU A 243 -23.37 -4.39 -5.69
N LYS A 244 -23.76 -5.49 -5.03
CA LYS A 244 -23.00 -6.09 -3.93
C LYS A 244 -21.60 -6.50 -4.37
N THR A 245 -21.47 -7.18 -5.50
CA THR A 245 -20.16 -7.55 -6.06
C THR A 245 -19.32 -6.33 -6.44
N ALA A 246 -19.91 -5.33 -7.09
CA ALA A 246 -19.22 -4.09 -7.48
C ALA A 246 -18.75 -3.29 -6.25
N LEU A 247 -19.63 -3.12 -5.26
CA LEU A 247 -19.33 -2.41 -4.02
C LEU A 247 -18.23 -3.15 -3.23
N GLN A 248 -18.31 -4.48 -3.10
CA GLN A 248 -17.26 -5.26 -2.45
C GLN A 248 -15.90 -5.07 -3.13
N ALA A 249 -15.83 -5.13 -4.46
CA ALA A 249 -14.58 -4.92 -5.20
C ALA A 249 -14.02 -3.50 -5.02
N LYS A 250 -14.89 -2.48 -5.05
CA LYS A 250 -14.54 -1.07 -4.83
C LYS A 250 -14.00 -0.82 -3.43
N LEU A 251 -14.68 -1.33 -2.40
CA LEU A 251 -14.25 -1.20 -1.01
C LEU A 251 -12.97 -1.98 -0.75
N PHE A 252 -12.79 -3.17 -1.36
CA PHE A 252 -11.57 -3.96 -1.21
C PHE A 252 -10.36 -3.21 -1.77
N LYS A 253 -10.49 -2.61 -2.97
CA LYS A 253 -9.45 -1.75 -3.54
C LYS A 253 -9.12 -0.57 -2.64
N LYS A 254 -10.13 0.12 -2.12
CA LYS A 254 -9.93 1.23 -1.18
C LYS A 254 -9.25 0.78 0.12
N ALA A 255 -9.57 -0.41 0.62
CA ALA A 255 -8.92 -0.99 1.78
C ALA A 255 -7.44 -1.27 1.48
N THR A 256 -7.11 -1.89 0.33
CA THR A 256 -5.72 -2.17 -0.06
C THR A 256 -4.88 -0.89 -0.25
N ASP A 257 -5.48 0.18 -0.76
CA ASP A 257 -4.81 1.47 -0.95
C ASP A 257 -4.52 2.19 0.38
N GLN A 258 -5.20 1.82 1.47
CA GLN A 258 -5.07 2.42 2.80
C GLN A 258 -4.28 1.56 3.79
N ILE A 259 -3.72 0.42 3.35
CA ILE A 259 -2.92 -0.46 4.22
C ILE A 259 -1.62 0.26 4.61
N PRO A 260 -1.31 0.40 5.91
CA PRO A 260 -0.03 0.93 6.35
C PRO A 260 1.14 0.04 5.94
N SER A 261 2.31 0.63 5.67
CA SER A 261 3.52 -0.14 5.35
C SER A 261 3.87 -1.14 6.46
N GLY A 262 4.17 -2.39 6.09
CA GLY A 262 4.51 -3.46 7.03
C GLY A 262 3.31 -4.25 7.56
N PHE A 263 2.12 -4.01 7.03
CA PHE A 263 0.92 -4.80 7.27
C PHE A 263 0.47 -5.54 6.01
N VAL A 264 -0.18 -6.69 6.22
CA VAL A 264 -0.79 -7.50 5.16
C VAL A 264 -2.28 -7.69 5.43
N LEU A 265 -3.07 -7.60 4.35
CA LEU A 265 -4.47 -7.97 4.29
C LEU A 265 -4.63 -9.14 3.32
N PHE A 266 -5.12 -10.27 3.81
CA PHE A 266 -5.46 -11.40 2.94
C PHE A 266 -6.83 -11.20 2.31
N LYS A 267 -6.99 -11.63 1.05
CA LYS A 267 -8.26 -11.52 0.31
C LYS A 267 -9.43 -12.13 1.08
N ASP A 268 -9.21 -13.28 1.71
CA ASP A 268 -10.22 -14.03 2.45
C ASP A 268 -10.30 -13.64 3.94
N ALA A 269 -9.43 -12.73 4.40
CA ALA A 269 -9.50 -12.09 5.73
C ALA A 269 -10.46 -10.88 5.75
N VAL A 270 -11.28 -10.75 4.71
CA VAL A 270 -12.26 -9.68 4.56
C VAL A 270 -13.67 -10.23 4.70
N SER A 271 -14.54 -9.45 5.34
CA SER A 271 -15.98 -9.66 5.39
C SER A 271 -16.69 -8.40 4.90
N PHE A 272 -17.75 -8.59 4.10
CA PHE A 272 -18.54 -7.50 3.55
C PHE A 272 -19.95 -7.59 4.10
N HIS A 273 -20.38 -6.54 4.79
CA HIS A 273 -21.70 -6.43 5.38
C HIS A 273 -22.50 -5.35 4.65
N THR A 274 -23.74 -5.68 4.36
CA THR A 274 -24.76 -4.75 3.87
C THR A 274 -25.82 -4.62 4.94
N GLU A 275 -26.26 -3.40 5.23
CA GLU A 275 -27.41 -3.21 6.11
C GLU A 275 -28.68 -3.71 5.41
N GLU A 276 -29.35 -4.70 6.00
CA GLU A 276 -30.61 -5.21 5.45
C GLU A 276 -31.69 -4.11 5.48
N GLY A 277 -32.32 -3.86 4.34
CA GLY A 277 -33.41 -2.88 4.22
C GLY A 277 -32.99 -1.46 3.81
N ASP A 278 -31.69 -1.17 3.69
CA ASP A 278 -31.18 0.16 3.32
C ASP A 278 -31.04 0.37 1.80
N ASN A 279 -31.70 -0.49 1.01
CA ASN A 279 -31.76 -0.37 -0.44
C ASN A 279 -32.74 0.74 -0.80
N GLU A 280 -32.20 1.92 -1.12
CA GLU A 280 -33.01 3.04 -1.56
C GLU A 280 -33.38 2.82 -3.03
N PHE A 281 -34.69 2.65 -3.28
CA PHE A 281 -35.27 2.63 -4.62
C PHE A 281 -35.85 4.00 -4.92
N VAL A 282 -35.18 4.75 -5.78
CA VAL A 282 -35.66 6.05 -6.23
C VAL A 282 -36.17 5.92 -7.65
N PHE A 283 -37.46 6.17 -7.84
CA PHE A 283 -38.06 6.30 -9.17
C PHE A 283 -37.65 7.64 -9.76
N SER A 284 -36.97 7.59 -10.90
CA SER A 284 -36.55 8.79 -11.65
C SER A 284 -37.47 9.03 -12.83
N GLU A 285 -37.53 10.27 -13.30
CA GLU A 285 -38.21 10.62 -14.55
C GLU A 285 -37.61 9.80 -15.71
N GLY A 286 -38.47 9.24 -16.58
CA GLY A 286 -38.05 8.47 -17.76
C GLY A 286 -37.95 6.94 -17.58
N ASN A 287 -38.81 6.33 -16.77
CA ASN A 287 -38.94 4.87 -16.64
C ASN A 287 -37.69 4.15 -16.09
N THR A 288 -36.92 4.84 -15.24
CA THR A 288 -35.72 4.29 -14.60
C THR A 288 -35.87 4.24 -13.09
N VAL A 289 -35.35 3.16 -12.50
CA VAL A 289 -35.26 2.99 -11.06
C VAL A 289 -33.80 3.02 -10.67
N SER A 290 -33.41 3.98 -9.83
CA SER A 290 -32.10 4.01 -9.23
C SER A 290 -32.11 3.15 -7.97
N ILE A 291 -31.23 2.16 -7.92
CA ILE A 291 -31.00 1.28 -6.77
C ILE A 291 -29.69 1.71 -6.16
N LYS A 292 -29.73 2.10 -4.89
CA LYS A 292 -28.54 2.46 -4.11
C LYS A 292 -28.32 1.43 -3.01
N GLN A 293 -27.09 0.94 -2.89
CA GLN A 293 -26.67 -0.03 -1.89
C GLN A 293 -25.58 0.60 -1.04
N LYS A 294 -25.75 0.55 0.29
CA LYS A 294 -24.71 0.89 1.26
C LYS A 294 -24.11 -0.40 1.84
N GLY A 295 -22.86 -0.32 2.26
CA GLY A 295 -22.18 -1.44 2.91
C GLY A 295 -20.84 -1.04 3.52
N ALA A 296 -20.34 -1.91 4.37
CA ALA A 296 -19.06 -1.78 5.05
C ALA A 296 -18.23 -3.04 4.86
N LEU A 297 -16.95 -2.82 4.55
CA LEU A 297 -15.94 -3.87 4.40
C LEU A 297 -15.05 -3.85 5.63
N TYR A 298 -14.92 -5.01 6.26
CA TYR A 298 -14.11 -5.23 7.46
C TYR A 298 -12.98 -6.18 7.11
N GLY A 299 -11.74 -5.76 7.35
CA GLY A 299 -10.55 -6.57 7.09
C GLY A 299 -9.70 -6.75 8.35
N PHE A 300 -9.17 -7.96 8.56
CA PHE A 300 -8.16 -8.21 9.58
C PHE A 300 -6.75 -7.97 9.01
N LEU A 301 -6.07 -6.96 9.55
CA LEU A 301 -4.69 -6.61 9.20
C LEU A 301 -3.71 -7.29 10.15
N PHE A 302 -2.63 -7.84 9.60
CA PHE A 302 -1.56 -8.47 10.37
C PHE A 302 -0.24 -7.76 10.11
N ASN A 303 0.56 -7.54 11.15
CA ASN A 303 1.93 -7.08 10.98
C ASN A 303 2.78 -8.19 10.34
N GLU A 304 3.38 -7.91 9.19
CA GLU A 304 4.10 -8.91 8.39
C GLU A 304 5.29 -9.52 9.15
N GLN A 305 6.01 -8.70 9.92
CA GLN A 305 7.20 -9.14 10.66
C GLN A 305 6.81 -10.05 11.82
N LYS A 306 5.79 -9.66 12.60
CA LYS A 306 5.27 -10.48 13.70
C LYS A 306 4.69 -11.79 13.19
N LEU A 307 3.95 -11.76 12.08
CA LEU A 307 3.38 -12.96 11.45
C LEU A 307 4.47 -13.89 10.92
N ALA A 308 5.46 -13.38 10.19
CA ALA A 308 6.56 -14.18 9.66
C ALA A 308 7.39 -14.82 10.79
N LYS A 309 7.68 -14.06 11.87
CA LYS A 309 8.37 -14.59 13.05
C LYS A 309 7.57 -15.72 13.71
N LYS A 310 6.25 -15.54 13.87
CA LYS A 310 5.38 -16.56 14.47
C LYS A 310 5.34 -17.85 13.64
N ILE A 311 5.26 -17.71 12.32
CA ILE A 311 5.29 -18.86 11.39
C ILE A 311 6.64 -19.57 11.45
N ALA A 312 7.75 -18.83 11.46
CA ALA A 312 9.09 -19.41 11.58
C ALA A 312 9.27 -20.17 12.91
N GLN A 313 8.77 -19.63 14.02
CA GLN A 313 8.78 -20.31 15.32
C GLN A 313 8.03 -21.64 15.32
N ASN A 314 6.93 -21.74 14.58
CA ASN A 314 6.13 -22.96 14.51
C ASN A 314 6.72 -24.01 13.57
N VAL A 315 7.24 -23.58 12.41
CA VAL A 315 7.59 -24.48 11.30
C VAL A 315 9.07 -24.86 11.28
N ILE A 316 9.96 -23.97 11.75
CA ILE A 316 11.41 -24.21 11.70
C ILE A 316 11.87 -24.80 13.04
N LYS A 317 12.38 -26.02 12.98
CA LYS A 317 13.04 -26.66 14.12
C LYS A 317 14.29 -25.85 14.54
N ASP A 318 14.45 -25.64 15.84
CA ASP A 318 15.59 -24.92 16.43
C ASP A 318 15.75 -23.47 15.90
N TYR A 319 14.62 -22.79 15.63
CA TYR A 319 14.63 -21.40 15.23
C TYR A 319 15.26 -20.50 16.29
N ASP A 320 16.27 -19.74 15.89
CA ASP A 320 17.14 -18.91 16.74
C ASP A 320 16.55 -17.52 17.06
N GLY A 321 15.35 -17.21 16.56
CA GLY A 321 14.74 -15.90 16.71
C GLY A 321 15.25 -14.83 15.74
N SER A 322 16.10 -15.19 14.77
CA SER A 322 16.62 -14.27 13.76
C SER A 322 15.49 -13.57 12.98
N ALA A 323 15.65 -12.30 12.62
CA ALA A 323 14.65 -11.59 11.83
C ALA A 323 14.41 -12.27 10.47
N VAL A 324 13.15 -12.54 10.14
CA VAL A 324 12.72 -13.19 8.89
C VAL A 324 11.57 -12.43 8.23
N TYR A 325 11.34 -12.69 6.94
CA TYR A 325 10.10 -12.37 6.25
C TYR A 325 9.69 -13.52 5.33
N LEU A 326 8.43 -13.48 4.89
CA LEU A 326 7.90 -14.41 3.89
C LEU A 326 7.87 -13.71 2.54
N SER A 327 8.54 -14.28 1.53
CA SER A 327 8.36 -13.81 0.15
C SER A 327 6.94 -14.15 -0.31
N ASP A 328 6.31 -13.26 -1.07
CA ASP A 328 4.95 -13.46 -1.61
C ASP A 328 3.88 -13.82 -0.56
N ILE A 329 3.96 -13.24 0.65
CA ILE A 329 3.03 -13.55 1.76
C ILE A 329 1.56 -13.42 1.36
N GLN A 330 1.23 -12.49 0.46
CA GLN A 330 -0.12 -12.24 -0.05
C GLN A 330 -0.69 -13.38 -0.92
N SER A 331 0.16 -14.28 -1.42
CA SER A 331 -0.26 -15.45 -2.21
C SER A 331 -0.78 -16.61 -1.35
N LEU A 332 -0.58 -16.55 -0.03
CA LEU A 332 -1.04 -17.58 0.89
C LEU A 332 -2.56 -17.54 1.05
N ILE A 333 -3.13 -18.73 1.24
CA ILE A 333 -4.57 -18.92 1.42
C ILE A 333 -4.88 -18.75 2.90
N PHE A 334 -5.72 -17.76 3.20
CA PHE A 334 -6.20 -17.49 4.55
C PHE A 334 -7.61 -18.07 4.70
N SER A 335 -7.84 -18.85 5.76
CA SER A 335 -9.15 -19.40 6.07
C SER A 335 -9.53 -19.06 7.50
N LEU A 336 -10.66 -18.40 7.69
CA LEU A 336 -11.16 -17.99 9.01
C LEU A 336 -12.27 -18.95 9.46
N SER A 337 -12.16 -19.47 10.67
CA SER A 337 -13.15 -20.42 11.23
C SER A 337 -14.34 -19.74 11.92
N ILE A 338 -14.69 -18.52 11.52
CA ILE A 338 -15.80 -17.74 12.11
C ILE A 338 -16.94 -17.67 11.10
N ASP A 339 -18.18 -17.85 11.57
CA ASP A 339 -19.39 -17.54 10.79
C ASP A 339 -19.42 -16.04 10.48
N LYS A 340 -18.97 -15.69 9.27
CA LYS A 340 -18.85 -14.31 8.78
C LYS A 340 -20.20 -13.58 8.65
N GLU A 341 -21.33 -14.28 8.76
CA GLU A 341 -22.66 -13.74 8.47
C GLU A 341 -23.42 -13.28 9.73
N ASN A 342 -23.06 -13.73 10.94
CA ASN A 342 -23.87 -13.51 12.15
C ASN A 342 -23.15 -12.74 13.27
N MET A 343 -21.91 -12.30 13.06
CA MET A 343 -21.12 -11.63 14.11
C MET A 343 -20.66 -10.25 13.65
N SER A 344 -20.93 -9.22 14.46
CA SER A 344 -20.39 -7.88 14.26
C SER A 344 -18.86 -7.94 14.30
N PRO A 345 -18.15 -7.63 13.20
CA PRO A 345 -16.69 -7.73 13.18
C PRO A 345 -15.99 -6.81 14.18
N GLU A 346 -16.67 -5.75 14.63
CA GLU A 346 -16.16 -4.79 15.59
C GLU A 346 -15.99 -5.38 17.00
N ASP A 347 -16.84 -6.34 17.37
CA ASP A 347 -16.87 -6.98 18.69
C ASP A 347 -15.89 -8.15 18.82
N ILE A 348 -15.23 -8.54 17.71
CA ILE A 348 -14.30 -9.66 17.68
C ILE A 348 -13.02 -9.29 18.44
N LYS A 349 -12.75 -10.02 19.53
CA LYS A 349 -11.54 -9.83 20.36
C LYS A 349 -10.39 -10.76 19.96
N ASN A 350 -10.72 -11.92 19.41
CA ASN A 350 -9.76 -12.93 19.01
C ASN A 350 -10.26 -13.64 17.75
N ILE A 351 -9.32 -14.06 16.91
CA ILE A 351 -9.60 -14.83 15.70
C ILE A 351 -8.69 -16.06 15.66
N ASN A 352 -9.26 -17.16 15.20
CA ASN A 352 -8.52 -18.37 14.85
C ASN A 352 -8.62 -18.56 13.34
N PHE A 353 -7.48 -18.72 12.69
CA PHE A 353 -7.41 -18.86 11.25
C PHE A 353 -6.36 -19.89 10.85
N ASN A 354 -6.54 -20.46 9.67
CA ASN A 354 -5.56 -21.30 9.00
C ASN A 354 -4.85 -20.48 7.92
N LEU A 355 -3.54 -20.64 7.81
CA LEU A 355 -2.74 -20.10 6.73
C LEU A 355 -2.04 -21.25 5.99
N SER A 356 -2.34 -21.40 4.71
CA SER A 356 -1.82 -22.50 3.89
C SER A 356 -1.25 -22.05 2.55
N GLY A 357 -0.30 -22.83 2.02
CA GLY A 357 0.33 -22.58 0.73
C GLY A 357 1.85 -22.73 0.75
N ASN A 358 2.48 -22.52 -0.40
CA ASN A 358 3.94 -22.55 -0.50
C ASN A 358 4.51 -21.20 -0.07
N ALA A 359 5.43 -21.20 0.88
CA ALA A 359 6.10 -19.99 1.34
C ALA A 359 7.62 -20.16 1.28
N LYS A 360 8.33 -19.05 1.10
CA LYS A 360 9.78 -19.00 1.31
C LYS A 360 10.06 -18.10 2.49
N ILE A 361 10.62 -18.69 3.54
CA ILE A 361 11.11 -17.95 4.70
C ILE A 361 12.51 -17.45 4.35
N VAL A 362 12.69 -16.14 4.41
CA VAL A 362 13.96 -15.47 4.06
C VAL A 362 14.49 -14.76 5.29
N TRP A 363 15.76 -15.02 5.62
CA TRP A 363 16.41 -14.39 6.75
C TRP A 363 16.88 -12.99 6.37
N LYS A 364 16.54 -12.01 7.21
CA LYS A 364 16.99 -10.63 7.04
C LYS A 364 18.42 -10.48 7.53
N LEU A 365 19.15 -9.60 6.86
CA LEU A 365 20.48 -9.19 7.26
C LEU A 365 20.37 -7.82 7.89
N ASP A 366 20.93 -7.66 9.08
CA ASP A 366 21.22 -6.33 9.61
C ASP A 366 22.44 -5.77 8.87
N GLU A 367 22.19 -5.03 7.79
CA GLU A 367 23.25 -4.45 6.97
C GLU A 367 24.14 -3.48 7.74
N ALA A 368 23.59 -2.77 8.73
CA ALA A 368 24.34 -1.79 9.51
C ALA A 368 25.33 -2.49 10.43
N LYS A 369 24.88 -3.53 11.13
CA LYS A 369 25.75 -4.38 11.94
C LYS A 369 26.79 -5.10 11.09
N PHE A 370 26.37 -5.70 9.96
CA PHE A 370 27.27 -6.40 9.05
C PHE A 370 28.38 -5.48 8.50
N LYS A 371 28.05 -4.25 8.09
CA LYS A 371 29.05 -3.26 7.66
C LYS A 371 30.02 -2.91 8.78
N THR A 372 29.52 -2.76 10.01
CA THR A 372 30.32 -2.36 11.18
C THR A 372 31.35 -3.45 11.52
N ASP A 373 30.95 -4.71 11.51
CA ASP A 373 31.84 -5.84 11.83
C ASP A 373 32.95 -6.04 10.78
N LEU A 374 32.75 -5.51 9.57
CA LEU A 374 33.69 -5.57 8.45
C LEU A 374 34.71 -4.42 8.41
N LEU A 375 34.50 -3.34 9.18
CA LEU A 375 35.36 -2.15 9.12
C LEU A 375 36.81 -2.47 9.52
N GLY A 376 37.75 -2.05 8.66
CA GLY A 376 39.19 -2.21 8.88
C GLY A 376 39.69 -3.66 8.93
N LYS A 377 38.85 -4.65 8.65
CA LYS A 377 39.22 -6.08 8.68
C LYS A 377 40.05 -6.47 7.46
N SER A 378 40.83 -7.53 7.59
CA SER A 378 41.58 -8.09 6.46
C SER A 378 40.63 -8.83 5.51
N LYS A 379 40.91 -8.78 4.20
CA LYS A 379 40.21 -9.59 3.19
C LYS A 379 40.24 -11.08 3.54
N LYS A 380 41.31 -11.56 4.17
CA LYS A 380 41.45 -12.96 4.57
C LYS A 380 40.48 -13.37 5.68
N ASP A 381 40.07 -12.43 6.52
CA ASP A 381 39.19 -12.68 7.65
C ASP A 381 37.72 -12.69 7.23
N PHE A 382 37.42 -12.25 6.00
CA PHE A 382 36.05 -12.15 5.47
C PHE A 382 35.28 -13.46 5.59
N SER A 383 35.89 -14.59 5.20
CA SER A 383 35.27 -15.91 5.33
C SER A 383 34.96 -16.26 6.78
N GLN A 384 35.81 -15.86 7.73
CA GLN A 384 35.59 -16.11 9.15
C GLN A 384 34.48 -15.22 9.73
N ILE A 385 34.38 -13.98 9.26
CA ILE A 385 33.30 -13.06 9.65
C ILE A 385 31.96 -13.60 9.13
N LEU A 386 31.90 -14.10 7.89
CA LEU A 386 30.68 -14.69 7.33
C LEU A 386 30.15 -15.87 8.16
N LEU A 387 31.02 -16.66 8.80
CA LEU A 387 30.59 -17.77 9.68
C LEU A 387 29.83 -17.30 10.92
N GLN A 388 29.96 -16.03 11.30
CA GLN A 388 29.21 -15.43 12.43
C GLN A 388 27.77 -15.06 12.04
N TYR A 389 27.43 -15.15 10.75
CA TYR A 389 26.15 -14.73 10.18
C TYR A 389 25.38 -15.94 9.61
N PRO A 390 24.66 -16.70 10.47
CA PRO A 390 23.91 -17.89 10.04
C PRO A 390 22.72 -17.57 9.11
N ASN A 391 22.37 -16.29 8.98
CA ASN A 391 21.39 -15.75 8.05
C ASN A 391 21.91 -15.59 6.61
N ILE A 392 23.19 -15.86 6.33
CA ILE A 392 23.82 -15.74 5.01
C ILE A 392 24.17 -17.14 4.48
N ILE A 393 23.80 -17.45 3.23
CA ILE A 393 24.25 -18.68 2.54
C ILE A 393 25.60 -18.46 1.88
N SER A 394 25.75 -17.35 1.15
CA SER A 394 26.99 -16.99 0.48
C SER A 394 27.11 -15.48 0.34
N ALA A 395 28.34 -14.99 0.23
CA ALA A 395 28.59 -13.60 -0.08
C ALA A 395 29.84 -13.44 -0.94
N ASP A 396 29.75 -12.58 -1.96
CA ASP A 396 30.82 -12.28 -2.91
C ASP A 396 31.42 -10.91 -2.60
N LEU A 397 32.73 -10.88 -2.39
CA LEU A 397 33.48 -9.68 -2.00
C LEU A 397 34.27 -9.13 -3.19
N ALA A 398 33.86 -7.95 -3.68
CA ALA A 398 34.57 -7.19 -4.69
C ALA A 398 35.26 -5.96 -4.06
N ILE A 399 36.59 -5.90 -4.17
CA ILE A 399 37.40 -4.79 -3.65
C ILE A 399 37.98 -4.00 -4.81
N SER A 400 37.81 -2.68 -4.79
CA SER A 400 38.43 -1.75 -5.74
C SER A 400 39.29 -0.72 -4.99
N PRO A 401 40.56 -0.55 -5.36
CA PRO A 401 41.28 -1.30 -6.39
C PRO A 401 41.66 -2.73 -5.93
N PHE A 402 41.74 -3.68 -6.88
CA PHE A 402 41.81 -5.13 -6.61
C PHE A 402 43.03 -5.61 -5.81
N TRP A 403 44.10 -4.82 -5.77
CA TRP A 403 45.35 -5.13 -5.05
C TRP A 403 45.28 -4.79 -3.56
N LYS A 404 44.19 -4.19 -3.08
CA LYS A 404 43.97 -3.91 -1.66
C LYS A 404 43.64 -5.18 -0.89
N THR A 405 44.26 -5.33 0.27
CA THR A 405 44.14 -6.52 1.14
C THR A 405 43.31 -6.26 2.39
N SER A 406 42.91 -5.02 2.65
CA SER A 406 42.07 -4.61 3.78
C SER A 406 40.75 -3.99 3.33
N LEU A 407 39.74 -4.12 4.18
CA LEU A 407 38.45 -3.46 4.04
C LEU A 407 38.53 -2.00 4.53
N PRO A 408 37.65 -1.11 4.04
CA PRO A 408 37.61 0.29 4.47
C PRO A 408 37.31 0.47 5.96
N ASP A 409 37.85 1.53 6.55
CA ASP A 409 37.55 1.92 7.94
C ASP A 409 36.22 2.69 8.07
N LYS A 410 35.62 3.10 6.95
CA LYS A 410 34.39 3.90 6.91
C LYS A 410 33.28 3.12 6.25
N SER A 411 32.13 3.04 6.93
CA SER A 411 30.94 2.34 6.44
C SER A 411 30.44 2.86 5.07
N LYS A 412 30.63 4.15 4.78
CA LYS A 412 30.26 4.77 3.50
C LYS A 412 30.98 4.17 2.28
N ASP A 413 32.15 3.57 2.50
CA ASP A 413 32.99 3.00 1.45
C ASP A 413 32.70 1.49 1.25
N ILE A 414 31.76 0.93 2.03
CA ILE A 414 31.24 -0.44 1.92
C ILE A 414 29.80 -0.39 1.42
N LYS A 415 29.60 -0.86 0.20
CA LYS A 415 28.28 -1.10 -0.40
C LYS A 415 27.88 -2.56 -0.18
N VAL A 416 26.77 -2.79 0.51
CA VAL A 416 26.18 -4.13 0.66
C VAL A 416 24.97 -4.18 -0.27
N ILE A 417 24.87 -5.25 -1.06
CA ILE A 417 23.75 -5.55 -1.95
C ILE A 417 23.23 -6.90 -1.50
N VAL A 418 22.03 -6.94 -0.94
CA VAL A 418 21.41 -8.21 -0.53
C VAL A 418 20.47 -8.68 -1.63
N ASN A 419 20.72 -9.89 -2.13
CA ASN A 419 19.92 -10.52 -3.17
C ASN A 419 18.66 -11.15 -2.57
N TYR A 420 17.72 -10.30 -2.15
CA TYR A 420 16.42 -10.76 -1.71
C TYR A 420 15.63 -11.36 -2.88
N PRO A 421 15.02 -12.55 -2.72
CA PRO A 421 14.08 -13.06 -3.70
C PRO A 421 12.93 -12.06 -3.83
N LYS A 422 12.54 -11.79 -5.08
CA LYS A 422 11.37 -10.97 -5.39
C LYS A 422 10.11 -11.55 -4.78
#